data_AF-A0A1E3HZY6-F1
#
_entry.id   AF-A0A1E3HZY6-F1
#
_cell.length_a   1.000
_cell.length_b   1.000
_cell.length_c   1.000
_cell.angle_alpha   90.00
_cell.angle_beta   90.00
_cell.angle_gamma   90.00
#
_symmetry.space_group_name_H-M   'P 1'
#
loop_
_entity.id
_entity.type
_entity.pdbx_description
1 polymer ?
#
loop_
_entity_poly.entity_id
_entity_poly.type
_entity_poly.pdbx_seq_one_letter_code
_entity_poly.pdbx_strand_id
1 'polypeptide(L)'
;MSAFTLFIAALPLLATLGRATSLPAWEGCLSIDTPPSDATPIPAVSAVNCATQCWNHIDNSHYAYWDRSAEDQCLCSASGPNMKNFEMINADQAFGTCAEGIAVYARPVATFKAHNEKKREDKMDRLRKARATVESLCPEPLLACAVAGDSSSYECVDPNFDLNSCGGCINGAFSSSKRSSSAVDCSTLTGVTSNACVWGQCKAFRCESGYTLKSGSCVKN
;
A
#
# COMPACT_ATOMS: atom_id res chain seq x y z
N MET A 1 17.28 58.78 46.40
CA MET A 1 15.97 58.22 46.01
C MET A 1 15.73 58.62 44.56
N SER A 2 15.61 57.80 43.53
CA SER A 2 15.68 56.36 43.30
C SER A 2 16.02 56.24 41.80
N ALA A 3 17.10 55.55 41.42
CA ALA A 3 17.41 55.28 40.02
C ALA A 3 16.79 53.92 39.67
N PHE A 4 15.73 53.91 38.86
CA PHE A 4 15.11 52.69 38.34
C PHE A 4 15.91 52.18 37.14
N THR A 5 16.80 51.22 37.40
CA THR A 5 17.46 50.41 36.38
C THR A 5 16.47 49.43 35.74
N LEU A 6 16.23 49.59 34.44
CA LEU A 6 15.51 48.63 33.60
C LEU A 6 16.32 47.31 33.50
N PHE A 7 15.82 46.24 34.10
CA PHE A 7 16.25 44.87 33.80
C PHE A 7 15.38 44.30 32.67
N ILE A 8 15.86 44.38 31.44
CA ILE A 8 15.31 43.60 30.32
C ILE A 8 15.85 42.17 30.50
N ALA A 9 15.02 41.28 31.03
CA ALA A 9 15.32 39.85 31.07
C ALA A 9 15.27 39.28 29.65
N ALA A 10 16.44 39.18 29.01
CA ALA A 10 16.60 38.40 27.80
C ALA A 10 16.47 36.91 28.16
N LEU A 11 15.27 36.34 27.97
CA LEU A 11 15.09 34.89 27.99
C LEU A 11 15.85 34.31 26.78
N PRO A 12 16.85 33.44 26.98
CA PRO A 12 17.41 32.71 25.87
C PRO A 12 16.34 31.77 25.34
N LEU A 13 15.88 32.00 24.11
CA LEU A 13 15.19 30.99 23.32
C LEU A 13 16.17 29.82 23.14
N LEU A 14 16.15 28.87 24.07
CA LEU A 14 16.67 27.53 23.85
C LEU A 14 15.72 26.87 22.86
N ALA A 15 15.99 27.07 21.57
CA ALA A 15 15.45 26.23 20.52
C ALA A 15 16.02 24.83 20.75
N THR A 16 15.29 24.01 21.51
CA THR A 16 15.54 22.58 21.59
C THR A 16 15.37 22.03 20.18
N LEU A 17 16.48 21.75 19.50
CA LEU A 17 16.52 20.86 18.36
C LEU A 17 16.07 19.48 18.87
N GLY A 18 14.76 19.25 18.89
CA GLY A 18 14.21 17.93 19.06
C GLY A 18 14.71 17.09 17.90
N ARG A 19 15.73 16.25 18.13
CA ARG A 19 15.96 15.11 17.25
C ARG A 19 14.69 14.28 17.34
N ALA A 20 13.92 14.24 16.26
CA ALA A 20 12.85 13.27 16.10
C ALA A 20 13.49 11.88 16.20
N THR A 21 13.49 11.29 17.39
CA THR A 21 13.71 9.86 17.54
C THR A 21 12.53 9.20 16.86
N SER A 22 12.77 8.57 15.71
CA SER A 22 11.73 7.80 15.03
C SER A 22 11.37 6.62 15.92
N LEU A 23 10.36 6.79 16.77
CA LEU A 23 9.80 5.70 17.56
C LEU A 23 9.27 4.64 16.60
N PRO A 24 9.33 3.35 16.98
CA PRO A 24 8.71 2.29 16.18
C PRO A 24 7.27 2.62 15.81
N ALA A 25 6.93 2.38 14.55
CA ALA A 25 5.54 2.44 14.11
C ALA A 25 4.86 1.17 14.63
N TRP A 26 3.92 1.32 15.55
CA TRP A 26 3.11 0.20 16.03
C TRP A 26 2.00 -0.06 15.01
N GLU A 27 1.89 -1.31 14.55
CA GLU A 27 1.02 -1.69 13.42
C GLU A 27 -0.25 -2.41 13.90
N GLY A 28 -0.17 -3.18 14.99
CA GLY A 28 -1.32 -3.94 15.51
C GLY A 28 -0.95 -5.22 16.23
N CYS A 29 -1.88 -6.18 16.24
CA CYS A 29 -1.78 -7.43 16.99
C CYS A 29 -2.03 -8.65 16.09
N LEU A 30 -1.25 -9.71 16.31
CA LEU A 30 -1.53 -11.04 15.74
C LEU A 30 -2.45 -11.80 16.68
N SER A 31 -3.53 -12.36 16.13
CA SER A 31 -4.49 -13.20 16.83
C SER A 31 -4.03 -14.66 17.00
N ILE A 32 -2.77 -14.94 16.65
CA ILE A 32 -2.13 -16.26 16.74
C ILE A 32 -0.73 -16.09 17.36
N ASP A 33 -0.31 -17.06 18.16
CA ASP A 33 1.01 -17.05 18.81
C ASP A 33 2.14 -17.53 17.90
N THR A 34 1.88 -17.69 16.59
CA THR A 34 2.90 -18.14 15.64
C THR A 34 3.41 -16.96 14.80
N PRO A 35 4.64 -16.49 15.05
CA PRO A 35 5.30 -15.47 14.25
C PRO A 35 5.61 -15.99 12.83
N PRO A 36 6.05 -15.12 11.90
CA PRO A 36 6.57 -15.57 10.61
C PRO A 36 7.67 -16.63 10.73
N SER A 37 7.76 -17.53 9.75
CA SER A 37 8.74 -18.63 9.76
C SER A 37 10.20 -18.18 9.68
N ASP A 38 10.46 -16.95 9.26
CA ASP A 38 11.79 -16.32 9.23
C ASP A 38 12.09 -15.52 10.50
N ALA A 39 11.22 -15.58 11.51
CA ALA A 39 11.41 -14.85 12.76
C ALA A 39 12.49 -15.48 13.64
N THR A 40 13.46 -14.66 14.05
CA THR A 40 14.56 -15.09 14.92
C THR A 40 14.47 -14.40 16.28
N PRO A 41 14.61 -15.13 17.40
CA PRO A 41 14.52 -14.57 18.75
C PRO A 41 15.75 -13.73 19.10
N ILE A 42 15.50 -12.65 19.84
CA ILE A 42 16.54 -11.82 20.48
C ILE A 42 16.12 -11.43 21.90
N PRO A 43 17.08 -11.18 22.81
CA PRO A 43 16.76 -10.68 24.13
C PRO A 43 16.36 -9.19 24.08
N ALA A 44 15.19 -8.85 24.64
CA ALA A 44 14.78 -7.46 24.82
C ALA A 44 13.95 -7.30 26.10
N VAL A 45 14.02 -6.10 26.69
CA VAL A 45 13.41 -5.81 28.01
C VAL A 45 12.10 -5.02 27.92
N SER A 46 11.70 -4.61 26.71
CA SER A 46 10.43 -3.97 26.43
C SER A 46 10.11 -4.02 24.94
N ALA A 47 8.84 -3.82 24.59
CA ALA A 47 8.35 -3.85 23.21
C ALA A 47 9.00 -2.78 22.30
N VAL A 48 9.19 -1.56 22.82
CA VAL A 48 9.92 -0.49 22.11
C VAL A 48 11.39 -0.86 21.92
N ASN A 49 12.02 -1.43 22.96
CA ASN A 49 13.41 -1.86 22.89
C ASN A 49 13.58 -3.00 21.87
N CYS A 50 12.68 -3.97 21.85
CA CYS A 50 12.62 -5.05 20.87
C CYS A 50 12.64 -4.50 19.44
N ALA A 51 11.75 -3.55 19.13
CA ALA A 51 11.71 -2.94 17.81
C ALA A 51 13.04 -2.28 17.43
N THR A 52 13.61 -1.47 18.32
CA THR A 52 14.90 -0.82 18.07
C THR A 52 16.07 -1.79 17.96
N GLN A 53 16.04 -2.91 18.69
CA GLN A 53 17.10 -3.92 18.62
C GLN A 53 17.01 -4.74 17.34
N CYS A 54 15.81 -5.11 16.89
CA CYS A 54 15.64 -5.89 15.67
C CYS A 54 16.26 -5.23 14.44
N TRP A 55 16.12 -3.92 14.29
CA TRP A 55 16.70 -3.19 13.17
C TRP A 55 18.23 -3.03 13.25
N ASN A 56 18.81 -3.25 14.43
CA ASN A 56 20.26 -3.25 14.62
C ASN A 56 20.86 -4.67 14.60
N HIS A 57 20.05 -5.70 14.83
CA HIS A 57 20.48 -7.10 14.89
C HIS A 57 20.52 -7.77 13.52
N ILE A 58 19.57 -7.45 12.63
CA ILE A 58 19.49 -8.03 11.29
C ILE A 58 19.48 -6.90 10.26
N ASP A 59 20.48 -6.92 9.37
CA ASP A 59 20.44 -6.12 8.15
C ASP A 59 19.15 -6.45 7.41
N ASN A 60 18.25 -5.47 7.27
CA ASN A 60 16.94 -5.58 6.61
C ASN A 60 15.79 -6.18 7.43
N SER A 61 15.89 -6.31 8.77
CA SER A 61 14.67 -6.50 9.58
C SER A 61 13.81 -5.24 9.49
N HIS A 62 12.55 -5.43 9.07
CA HIS A 62 11.55 -4.37 8.99
C HIS A 62 10.50 -4.51 10.08
N TYR A 63 10.37 -5.69 10.67
CA TYR A 63 9.34 -6.01 11.64
C TYR A 63 9.94 -6.60 12.91
N ALA A 64 9.39 -6.17 14.05
CA ALA A 64 9.63 -6.75 15.34
C ALA A 64 8.31 -7.22 15.95
N TYR A 65 8.34 -8.40 16.53
CA TYR A 65 7.19 -9.10 17.10
C TYR A 65 7.45 -9.25 18.59
N TRP A 66 6.58 -8.67 19.42
CA TRP A 66 6.69 -8.68 20.87
C TRP A 66 5.57 -9.51 21.48
N ASP A 67 5.93 -10.64 22.07
CA ASP A 67 5.03 -11.53 22.78
C ASP A 67 5.28 -11.40 24.29
N ARG A 68 4.25 -11.02 25.04
CA ARG A 68 4.34 -10.88 26.50
C ARG A 68 4.26 -12.23 27.23
N SER A 69 3.78 -13.26 26.56
CA SER A 69 3.52 -14.59 27.11
C SER A 69 4.67 -15.58 26.89
N ALA A 70 5.61 -15.28 25.98
CA ALA A 70 6.75 -16.15 25.63
C ALA A 70 8.04 -15.84 26.42
N GLU A 71 8.91 -16.84 26.53
CA GLU A 71 10.25 -16.72 27.14
C GLU A 71 11.21 -15.88 26.28
N ASP A 72 11.09 -15.96 24.94
CA ASP A 72 11.77 -15.11 23.96
C ASP A 72 10.87 -13.94 23.57
N GLN A 73 10.83 -12.92 24.42
CA GLN A 73 9.87 -11.81 24.37
C GLN A 73 9.92 -10.99 23.05
N CYS A 74 10.96 -11.15 22.24
CA CYS A 74 11.18 -10.40 21.02
C CYS A 74 11.66 -11.29 19.87
N LEU A 75 10.99 -11.16 18.72
CA LEU A 75 11.37 -11.83 17.48
C LEU A 75 11.53 -10.80 16.36
N CYS A 76 12.58 -10.97 15.57
CA CYS A 76 12.89 -10.10 14.45
C CYS A 76 12.64 -10.82 13.14
N SER A 77 11.96 -10.19 12.19
CA SER A 77 11.76 -10.75 10.85
C SER A 77 11.81 -9.65 9.78
N ALA A 78 12.16 -10.06 8.56
CA ALA A 78 12.08 -9.23 7.37
C ALA A 78 10.67 -9.25 6.76
N SER A 79 9.87 -10.26 7.13
CA SER A 79 8.52 -10.50 6.66
C SER A 79 7.48 -9.87 7.59
N GLY A 80 6.45 -9.28 6.99
CA GLY A 80 5.31 -8.72 7.73
C GLY A 80 4.36 -9.80 8.25
N PRO A 81 3.37 -9.42 9.08
CA PRO A 81 2.40 -10.35 9.64
C PRO A 81 1.49 -10.94 8.56
N ASN A 82 0.99 -12.15 8.78
CA ASN A 82 -0.02 -12.74 7.89
C ASN A 82 -1.36 -12.02 8.09
N MET A 83 -1.85 -11.35 7.04
CA MET A 83 -3.08 -10.56 7.08
C MET A 83 -4.34 -11.34 7.49
N LYS A 84 -4.36 -12.69 7.39
CA LYS A 84 -5.50 -13.49 7.85
C LYS A 84 -5.65 -13.54 9.37
N ASN A 85 -4.54 -13.33 10.08
CA ASN A 85 -4.46 -13.46 11.54
C ASN A 85 -3.93 -12.18 12.17
N PHE A 86 -3.98 -11.06 11.45
CA PHE A 86 -3.48 -9.76 11.88
C PHE A 86 -4.66 -8.79 11.98
N GLU A 87 -4.84 -8.25 13.18
CA GLU A 87 -5.81 -7.21 13.44
C GLU A 87 -5.07 -5.87 13.58
N MET A 88 -5.35 -4.96 12.66
CA MET A 88 -4.96 -3.57 12.81
C MET A 88 -5.82 -2.96 13.92
N ILE A 89 -5.26 -2.89 15.12
CA ILE A 89 -5.92 -2.21 16.23
C ILE A 89 -5.69 -0.71 16.04
N ASN A 90 -6.75 0.08 16.18
CA ASN A 90 -6.63 1.54 16.14
C ASN A 90 -5.60 1.99 17.19
N ALA A 91 -4.77 2.98 16.84
CA ALA A 91 -3.67 3.51 17.66
C ALA A 91 -4.07 4.00 19.07
N ASP A 92 -5.37 4.04 19.38
CA ASP A 92 -5.96 4.48 20.62
C ASP A 92 -6.26 3.36 21.63
N GLN A 93 -6.11 2.06 21.27
CA GLN A 93 -6.51 0.96 22.18
C GLN A 93 -5.36 0.14 22.79
N ALA A 94 -4.10 0.43 22.46
CA ALA A 94 -2.97 -0.22 23.10
C ALA A 94 -1.73 0.69 23.09
N PHE A 95 -1.09 0.86 24.25
CA PHE A 95 0.19 1.57 24.39
C PHE A 95 1.37 0.77 23.77
N GLY A 96 1.22 0.30 22.53
CA GLY A 96 2.19 -0.53 21.80
C GLY A 96 2.17 -2.02 22.16
N THR A 97 1.26 -2.51 23.00
CA THR A 97 1.25 -3.94 23.38
C THR A 97 -0.14 -4.53 23.29
N CYS A 98 -0.23 -5.81 22.91
CA CYS A 98 -1.49 -6.52 22.82
C CYS A 98 -1.90 -7.02 24.21
N ALA A 99 -3.21 -7.03 24.50
CA ALA A 99 -3.75 -7.67 25.69
C ALA A 99 -3.64 -9.20 25.59
N GLU A 100 -3.87 -9.74 24.40
CA GLU A 100 -3.69 -11.14 24.00
C GLU A 100 -2.99 -11.17 22.64
N GLY A 101 -2.13 -12.18 22.41
CA GLY A 101 -1.37 -12.33 21.17
C GLY A 101 -0.11 -11.47 21.07
N ILE A 102 0.42 -11.35 19.85
CA ILE A 102 1.76 -10.78 19.59
C ILE A 102 1.64 -9.37 19.01
N ALA A 103 2.34 -8.40 19.61
CA ALA A 103 2.40 -7.02 19.12
C ALA A 103 3.38 -6.86 17.96
N VAL A 104 2.95 -6.18 16.91
CA VAL A 104 3.75 -5.98 15.69
C VAL A 104 4.21 -4.53 15.58
N TYR A 105 5.50 -4.35 15.38
CA TYR A 105 6.14 -3.06 15.17
C TYR A 105 6.88 -3.04 13.85
N ALA A 106 6.62 -2.02 13.04
CA ALA A 106 7.38 -1.76 11.84
C ALA A 106 8.48 -0.73 12.09
N ARG A 107 9.56 -0.88 11.32
CA ARG A 107 10.61 0.12 11.21
C ARG A 107 9.99 1.41 10.69
N PRO A 108 10.03 2.51 11.45
CA PRO A 108 9.60 3.79 10.93
C PRO A 108 10.50 4.09 9.74
N VAL A 109 9.91 4.51 8.64
CA VAL A 109 10.66 4.93 7.45
C VAL A 109 11.35 6.25 7.79
N ALA A 110 12.44 6.17 8.56
CA ALA A 110 13.41 7.23 8.63
C ALA A 110 13.92 7.36 7.19
N THR A 111 13.52 8.43 6.52
CA THR A 111 14.10 8.87 5.25
C THR A 111 15.61 8.68 5.35
N PHE A 112 16.12 7.65 4.69
CA PHE A 112 17.51 7.22 4.81
C PHE A 112 18.40 8.39 4.40
N LYS A 113 19.06 9.05 5.37
CA LYS A 113 20.16 9.98 5.06
C LYS A 113 21.39 9.15 4.74
N ALA A 114 21.57 8.81 3.47
CA ALA A 114 22.76 8.13 2.98
C ALA A 114 23.75 9.16 2.41
N HIS A 115 24.78 9.48 3.18
CA HIS A 115 25.87 10.43 2.87
C HIS A 115 26.81 10.03 1.70
N ASN A 116 26.35 9.23 0.73
CA ASN A 116 27.12 8.84 -0.47
C ASN A 116 26.30 9.04 -1.76
N GLU A 117 25.70 10.22 -1.85
CA GLU A 117 24.59 10.61 -2.72
C GLU A 117 24.98 10.62 -4.22
N LYS A 118 26.15 11.14 -4.60
CA LYS A 118 26.36 11.53 -6.01
C LYS A 118 26.59 10.42 -7.05
N LYS A 119 27.08 9.23 -6.66
CA LYS A 119 27.46 8.16 -7.64
C LYS A 119 26.44 7.02 -7.73
N ARG A 120 25.64 6.84 -6.68
CA ARG A 120 24.52 5.89 -6.67
C ARG A 120 23.25 6.51 -7.23
N GLU A 121 23.09 7.84 -7.17
CA GLU A 121 21.98 8.55 -7.81
C GLU A 121 21.92 8.30 -9.30
N ASP A 122 22.99 8.43 -10.07
CA ASP A 122 22.92 8.22 -11.52
C ASP A 122 22.55 6.77 -11.90
N LYS A 123 23.04 5.78 -11.14
CA LYS A 123 22.71 4.37 -11.37
C LYS A 123 21.29 4.05 -10.89
N MET A 124 20.89 4.56 -9.73
CA MET A 124 19.55 4.37 -9.19
C MET A 124 18.50 5.21 -9.90
N ASP A 125 18.84 6.35 -10.52
CA ASP A 125 17.94 7.14 -11.36
C ASP A 125 17.72 6.42 -12.69
N ARG A 126 18.77 5.81 -13.27
CA ARG A 126 18.60 4.88 -14.40
C ARG A 126 17.78 3.66 -14.03
N LEU A 127 17.98 3.07 -12.85
CA LEU A 127 17.19 1.92 -12.38
C LEU A 127 15.77 2.31 -11.92
N ARG A 128 15.55 3.53 -11.40
CA ARG A 128 14.23 4.08 -11.05
C ARG A 128 13.46 4.47 -12.30
N LYS A 129 14.11 5.07 -13.30
CA LYS A 129 13.53 5.27 -14.64
C LYS A 129 13.23 3.94 -15.31
N ALA A 130 14.10 2.93 -15.17
CA ALA A 130 13.86 1.58 -15.67
C ALA A 130 12.76 0.81 -14.90
N ARG A 131 12.60 1.06 -13.59
CA ARG A 131 11.54 0.46 -12.76
C ARG A 131 10.20 1.17 -12.95
N ALA A 132 10.21 2.50 -13.09
CA ALA A 132 9.05 3.31 -13.47
C ALA A 132 8.56 3.03 -14.90
N THR A 133 9.35 2.32 -15.72
CA THR A 133 8.90 1.85 -17.04
C THR A 133 8.24 0.47 -17.01
N VAL A 134 8.25 -0.27 -15.88
CA VAL A 134 7.78 -1.66 -15.86
C VAL A 134 6.80 -1.97 -14.72
N GLU A 135 6.81 -1.25 -13.59
CA GLU A 135 5.76 -1.36 -12.55
C GLU A 135 4.82 -0.14 -12.59
N SER A 136 3.62 -0.34 -13.17
CA SER A 136 2.38 0.44 -13.00
C SER A 136 2.31 1.87 -13.59
N LEU A 137 2.10 1.99 -14.90
CA LEU A 137 1.62 3.24 -15.51
C LEU A 137 0.28 3.72 -14.93
N CYS A 138 -0.50 2.80 -14.37
CA CYS A 138 -1.74 3.06 -13.68
C CYS A 138 -1.72 2.38 -12.30
N PRO A 139 -2.28 3.00 -11.25
CA PRO A 139 -2.36 2.40 -9.92
C PRO A 139 -3.23 1.14 -9.96
N GLU A 140 -2.86 0.10 -9.22
CA GLU A 140 -3.71 -1.09 -9.11
C GLU A 140 -5.07 -0.75 -8.49
N PRO A 141 -6.19 -1.33 -8.98
CA PRO A 141 -6.29 -2.41 -9.98
C PRO A 141 -6.44 -1.94 -11.45
N LEU A 142 -6.14 -0.67 -11.76
CA LEU A 142 -6.36 -0.10 -13.09
C LEU A 142 -5.34 -0.60 -14.12
N LEU A 143 -5.80 -0.74 -15.36
CA LEU A 143 -4.98 -1.08 -16.51
C LEU A 143 -4.63 0.18 -17.29
N ALA A 144 -3.36 0.28 -17.72
CA ALA A 144 -2.95 1.27 -18.69
C ALA A 144 -3.38 0.82 -20.10
N CYS A 145 -4.42 1.43 -20.63
CA CYS A 145 -5.00 1.14 -21.92
C CYS A 145 -4.56 2.18 -22.96
N ALA A 146 -4.26 1.74 -24.17
CA ALA A 146 -3.90 2.65 -25.26
C ALA A 146 -5.10 3.51 -25.68
N VAL A 147 -4.87 4.79 -25.94
CA VAL A 147 -5.90 5.68 -26.47
C VAL A 147 -6.06 5.44 -27.97
N ALA A 148 -7.31 5.36 -28.45
CA ALA A 148 -7.58 5.16 -29.87
C ALA A 148 -6.95 6.29 -30.71
N GLY A 149 -6.15 5.92 -31.71
CA GLY A 149 -5.49 6.88 -32.60
C GLY A 149 -4.20 7.52 -32.07
N ASP A 150 -3.80 7.24 -30.83
CA ASP A 150 -2.55 7.72 -30.25
C ASP A 150 -1.83 6.61 -29.47
N SER A 151 -0.86 5.98 -30.13
CA SER A 151 -0.04 4.90 -29.53
C SER A 151 0.98 5.39 -28.49
N SER A 152 1.10 6.71 -28.29
CA SER A 152 1.99 7.33 -27.32
C SER A 152 1.27 7.79 -26.05
N SER A 153 -0.07 7.72 -26.04
CA SER A 153 -0.91 8.07 -24.89
C SER A 153 -1.62 6.86 -24.29
N TYR A 154 -1.92 6.94 -23.00
CA TYR A 154 -2.65 5.93 -22.25
C TYR A 154 -3.70 6.54 -21.34
N GLU A 155 -4.71 5.73 -21.03
CA GLU A 155 -5.70 5.99 -19.99
C GLU A 155 -5.73 4.86 -18.98
N CYS A 156 -6.08 5.18 -17.73
CA CYS A 156 -6.21 4.19 -16.67
C CYS A 156 -7.66 3.74 -16.56
N VAL A 157 -7.91 2.48 -16.88
CA VAL A 157 -9.25 1.89 -16.96
C VAL A 157 -9.40 0.82 -15.90
N ASP A 158 -10.53 0.82 -15.20
CA ASP A 158 -10.93 -0.34 -14.38
C ASP A 158 -11.68 -1.34 -15.25
N PRO A 159 -11.08 -2.49 -15.61
CA PRO A 159 -11.72 -3.46 -16.47
C PRO A 159 -12.97 -4.10 -15.85
N ASN A 160 -13.19 -3.93 -14.54
CA ASN A 160 -14.34 -4.53 -13.86
C ASN A 160 -15.62 -3.70 -13.98
N PHE A 161 -15.50 -2.41 -14.27
CA PHE A 161 -16.62 -1.46 -14.19
C PHE A 161 -16.70 -0.49 -15.38
N ASP A 162 -15.64 -0.36 -16.17
CA ASP A 162 -15.67 0.51 -17.35
C ASP A 162 -16.60 -0.06 -18.43
N LEU A 163 -17.53 0.78 -18.90
CA LEU A 163 -18.55 0.36 -19.86
C LEU A 163 -17.97 0.12 -21.26
N ASN A 164 -16.96 0.89 -21.64
CA ASN A 164 -16.41 0.93 -23.00
C ASN A 164 -15.16 0.03 -23.14
N SER A 165 -14.61 -0.42 -22.02
CA SER A 165 -13.45 -1.31 -21.92
C SER A 165 -13.69 -2.39 -20.86
N CYS A 166 -14.87 -3.01 -20.90
CA CYS A 166 -15.25 -4.04 -19.94
C CYS A 166 -14.45 -5.32 -20.16
N GLY A 167 -13.81 -5.83 -19.13
CA GLY A 167 -12.98 -7.05 -19.20
C GLY A 167 -11.57 -6.82 -19.75
N GLY A 168 -11.16 -5.56 -20.01
CA GLY A 168 -9.80 -5.21 -20.40
C GLY A 168 -9.72 -4.01 -21.34
N CYS A 169 -8.52 -3.69 -21.83
CA CYS A 169 -8.31 -2.58 -22.75
C CYS A 169 -8.83 -2.86 -24.17
N ILE A 170 -9.84 -2.11 -24.63
CA ILE A 170 -10.45 -2.30 -25.97
C ILE A 170 -9.47 -2.04 -27.13
N ASN A 171 -8.55 -1.09 -26.95
CA ASN A 171 -7.49 -0.77 -27.91
C ASN A 171 -6.16 -1.49 -27.62
N GLY A 172 -6.16 -2.42 -26.67
CA GLY A 172 -4.94 -3.07 -26.17
C GLY A 172 -4.28 -2.31 -25.01
N ALA A 173 -3.44 -3.01 -24.27
CA ALA A 173 -2.68 -2.41 -23.18
C ALA A 173 -1.59 -1.49 -23.75
N PHE A 174 -1.36 -0.35 -23.09
CA PHE A 174 -0.33 0.58 -23.49
C PHE A 174 1.06 -0.07 -23.42
N SER A 175 1.92 0.23 -24.40
CA SER A 175 3.25 -0.38 -24.56
C SER A 175 3.24 -1.91 -24.78
N SER A 176 2.07 -2.53 -25.01
CA SER A 176 1.92 -3.94 -25.33
C SER A 176 1.34 -4.12 -26.73
N SER A 177 2.01 -4.93 -27.56
CA SER A 177 1.48 -5.33 -28.88
C SER A 177 0.36 -6.38 -28.78
N LYS A 178 0.02 -6.84 -27.57
CA LYS A 178 -1.06 -7.81 -27.34
C LYS A 178 -2.38 -7.07 -27.16
N ARG A 179 -3.31 -7.24 -28.09
CA ARG A 179 -4.71 -6.85 -27.88
C ARG A 179 -5.28 -7.69 -26.74
N SER A 180 -5.91 -7.05 -25.75
CA SER A 180 -6.65 -7.77 -24.74
C SER A 180 -7.87 -8.39 -25.41
N SER A 181 -7.91 -9.72 -25.53
CA SER A 181 -8.96 -10.42 -26.28
C SER A 181 -10.32 -10.46 -25.57
N SER A 182 -10.41 -9.96 -24.34
CA SER A 182 -11.59 -10.01 -23.47
C SER A 182 -12.33 -8.68 -23.32
N ALA A 183 -11.81 -7.59 -23.88
CA ALA A 183 -12.40 -6.26 -23.75
C ALA A 183 -13.64 -6.11 -24.65
N VAL A 184 -14.74 -5.62 -24.09
CA VAL A 184 -16.01 -5.38 -24.81
C VAL A 184 -16.55 -4.00 -24.46
N ASP A 185 -17.00 -3.26 -25.47
CA ASP A 185 -17.80 -2.05 -25.29
C ASP A 185 -19.27 -2.44 -25.09
N CYS A 186 -19.71 -2.45 -23.83
CA CYS A 186 -21.07 -2.82 -23.46
C CYS A 186 -22.11 -1.79 -23.95
N SER A 187 -21.72 -0.56 -24.31
CA SER A 187 -22.65 0.44 -24.84
C SER A 187 -23.19 0.08 -26.24
N THR A 188 -22.49 -0.81 -26.95
CA THR A 188 -22.82 -1.22 -28.32
C THR A 188 -23.71 -2.47 -28.39
N LEU A 189 -24.16 -3.00 -27.24
CA LEU A 189 -24.96 -4.22 -27.19
C LEU A 189 -26.36 -4.03 -27.81
N THR A 190 -26.66 -4.84 -28.82
CA THR A 190 -27.95 -4.81 -29.51
C THR A 190 -29.11 -5.27 -28.64
N GLY A 191 -30.23 -4.55 -28.70
CA GLY A 191 -31.47 -4.93 -28.00
C GLY A 191 -31.44 -4.66 -26.50
N VAL A 192 -30.50 -3.83 -26.03
CA VAL A 192 -30.29 -3.51 -24.62
C VAL A 192 -30.59 -2.03 -24.36
N THR A 193 -31.53 -1.72 -23.47
CA THR A 193 -31.82 -0.32 -23.05
C THR A 193 -30.98 0.09 -21.84
N SER A 194 -30.52 -0.86 -21.03
CA SER A 194 -29.70 -0.59 -19.84
C SER A 194 -28.76 -1.77 -19.57
N ASN A 195 -27.49 -1.45 -19.34
CA ASN A 195 -26.42 -2.40 -19.04
C ASN A 195 -25.37 -1.77 -18.13
N ALA A 196 -24.47 -2.62 -17.63
CA ALA A 196 -23.21 -2.20 -17.03
C ALA A 196 -22.13 -3.25 -17.28
N CYS A 197 -20.88 -2.86 -17.05
CA CYS A 197 -19.80 -3.80 -16.81
C CYS A 197 -19.83 -4.26 -15.35
N VAL A 198 -19.89 -5.57 -15.12
CA VAL A 198 -19.88 -6.17 -13.79
C VAL A 198 -18.82 -7.24 -13.75
N TRP A 199 -17.74 -6.99 -13.00
CA TRP A 199 -16.60 -7.90 -12.84
C TRP A 199 -16.02 -8.37 -14.19
N GLY A 200 -15.90 -7.43 -15.13
CA GLY A 200 -15.31 -7.68 -16.45
C GLY A 200 -16.25 -8.38 -17.43
N GLN A 201 -17.56 -8.41 -17.14
CA GLN A 201 -18.57 -8.95 -18.04
C GLN A 201 -19.68 -7.94 -18.27
N CYS A 202 -20.08 -7.76 -19.54
CA CYS A 202 -21.27 -7.00 -19.84
C CYS A 202 -22.52 -7.72 -19.33
N LYS A 203 -23.35 -7.01 -18.57
CA LYS A 203 -24.66 -7.48 -18.11
C LYS A 203 -25.74 -6.49 -18.53
N ALA A 204 -26.75 -7.00 -19.22
CA ALA A 204 -27.98 -6.28 -19.50
C ALA A 204 -28.92 -6.35 -18.28
N PHE A 205 -29.56 -5.22 -17.97
CA PHE A 205 -30.60 -5.12 -16.94
C PHE A 205 -31.98 -4.88 -17.56
N ARG A 206 -32.04 -4.26 -18.74
CA ARG A 206 -33.29 -4.01 -19.47
C ARG A 206 -33.08 -4.19 -20.96
N CYS A 207 -34.03 -4.86 -21.61
CA CYS A 207 -34.01 -5.10 -23.05
C CYS A 207 -34.99 -4.18 -23.78
N GLU A 208 -34.68 -3.89 -25.03
CA GLU A 208 -35.59 -3.20 -25.95
C GLU A 208 -36.82 -4.06 -26.27
N SER A 209 -37.84 -3.43 -26.86
CA SER A 209 -39.04 -4.15 -27.31
C SER A 209 -38.68 -5.19 -28.36
N GLY A 210 -39.20 -6.42 -28.21
CA GLY A 210 -38.87 -7.55 -29.08
C GLY A 210 -37.68 -8.40 -28.61
N TYR A 211 -37.11 -8.09 -27.44
CA TYR A 211 -36.07 -8.86 -26.78
C TYR A 211 -36.48 -9.27 -25.36
N THR A 212 -36.00 -10.41 -24.88
CA THR A 212 -36.20 -10.92 -23.53
C THR A 212 -34.87 -11.07 -22.81
N LEU A 213 -34.81 -10.65 -21.55
CA LEU A 213 -33.63 -10.80 -20.69
C LEU A 213 -33.47 -12.26 -20.26
N LYS A 214 -32.33 -12.88 -20.61
CA LYS A 214 -31.93 -14.24 -20.21
C LYS A 214 -30.49 -14.23 -19.71
N SER A 215 -30.29 -14.59 -18.45
CA SER A 215 -28.96 -14.71 -17.82
C SER A 215 -28.06 -13.47 -17.97
N GLY A 216 -28.65 -12.27 -17.93
CA GLY A 216 -27.92 -11.01 -18.10
C GLY A 216 -27.64 -10.62 -19.56
N SER A 217 -28.28 -11.26 -20.53
CA SER A 217 -28.19 -10.91 -21.96
C SER A 217 -29.58 -10.77 -22.58
N CYS A 218 -29.74 -9.87 -23.56
CA CYS A 218 -30.98 -9.71 -24.29
C CYS A 218 -31.02 -10.64 -25.51
N VAL A 219 -32.06 -11.48 -25.59
CA VAL A 219 -32.26 -12.44 -26.69
C VAL A 219 -33.52 -12.06 -27.43
N LYS A 220 -33.47 -11.97 -28.76
CA LYS A 220 -34.64 -11.66 -29.59
C LYS A 220 -35.72 -12.72 -29.39
N ASN A 221 -36.97 -12.26 -29.26
CA ASN A 221 -38.14 -13.11 -29.10
C ASN A 221 -38.42 -13.96 -30.34
#